data_AF-E5FDF8-F1
#
_entry.id   AF-E5FDF8-F1
#
_cell.length_a   1.000
_cell.length_b   1.000
_cell.length_c   1.000
_cell.angle_alpha   90.00
_cell.angle_beta   90.00
_cell.angle_gamma   90.00
#
_symmetry.space_group_name_H-M   'P 1'
#
loop_
_entity.id
_entity.type
_entity.pdbx_description
1 polymer ?
#
loop_
_entity_poly.entity_id
_entity_poly.type
_entity_poly.pdbx_seq_one_letter_code
_entity_poly.pdbx_strand_id
1 'polypeptide(L)'
;TDMIKGKQGRFRQNLLGKRVDYSGRSVIVVGPQLKLHQCGLPKQMALELFKPFVMKRLVDLNHAQNIKSAKRMVERSRSIVWDVLEEVIAEHPVLLNRAPTLHRLGIQAFEPQLIEGKAIQIHPLVCTAFNADFDGDQMAVHLPLSAEAQAEARILMLSTNNILSPANGRPIATPTQDMVLGIYYLTTQSGANASIKDEELPSYASVAEALMAFDAGALDLQARVKIRIENTEPPHGWPVPEGWEAGQPFTLITTLGRALFNEALPADYPFVNDQVDKKLLGATVNRLAERYSKVEVAETLDQLKALGFRWATRSGVTISFSDVVAPPAKAELLESAEKKAIKVQEQYERGLITDSERRQELIEIWTRATDEIARAMQENFPETNPVHMMVDSGARGNYMQVRQIAGMRGLM
;
A
#
# COMPACT_ATOMS: atom_id res chain seq x y z
N THR A 1 30.34 -37.47 13.56
CA THR A 1 29.04 -36.98 14.08
C THR A 1 28.78 -35.54 13.69
N ASP A 2 29.81 -34.70 13.56
CA ASP A 2 29.67 -33.29 13.16
C ASP A 2 29.31 -33.04 11.70
N MET A 3 29.67 -33.95 10.77
CA MET A 3 29.24 -33.85 9.36
C MET A 3 27.73 -33.88 9.16
N ILE A 4 26.98 -34.36 10.16
CA ILE A 4 25.54 -34.59 10.09
C ILE A 4 24.78 -33.52 10.90
N LYS A 5 25.40 -32.99 11.96
CA LYS A 5 24.79 -32.08 12.95
C LYS A 5 25.16 -30.61 12.66
N GLY A 6 24.34 -29.69 13.16
CA GLY A 6 24.59 -28.24 13.05
C GLY A 6 24.08 -27.60 11.74
N LYS A 7 24.29 -26.29 11.59
CA LYS A 7 23.85 -25.52 10.40
C LYS A 7 24.60 -25.92 9.12
N GLN A 8 25.88 -26.30 9.25
CA GLN A 8 26.71 -26.80 8.14
C GLN A 8 26.64 -28.33 7.96
N GLY A 9 25.84 -29.01 8.78
CA GLY A 9 25.62 -30.44 8.66
C GLY A 9 24.84 -30.79 7.40
N ARG A 10 25.12 -31.97 6.83
CA ARG A 10 24.56 -32.45 5.55
C ARG A 10 23.02 -32.38 5.49
N PHE A 11 22.33 -32.59 6.61
CA PHE A 11 20.87 -32.48 6.66
C PHE A 11 20.35 -31.06 6.41
N ARG A 12 20.89 -30.06 7.11
CA ARG A 12 20.41 -28.68 6.99
C ARG A 12 20.92 -28.00 5.73
N GLN A 13 22.19 -28.23 5.37
CA GLN A 13 22.82 -27.51 4.27
C GLN A 13 22.56 -28.11 2.89
N ASN A 14 22.36 -29.43 2.78
CA ASN A 14 22.33 -30.12 1.48
C ASN A 14 21.04 -30.90 1.20
N LEU A 15 20.30 -31.30 2.24
CA LEU A 15 19.04 -32.03 2.06
C LEU A 15 17.83 -31.09 2.09
N LEU A 16 17.76 -30.20 3.07
CA LEU A 16 16.65 -29.23 3.21
C LEU A 16 16.86 -27.96 2.38
N GLY A 17 18.11 -27.49 2.25
CA GLY A 17 18.50 -26.40 1.37
C GLY A 17 19.34 -26.92 0.22
N LYS A 18 19.09 -26.46 -1.01
CA LYS A 18 19.94 -26.73 -2.17
C LYS A 18 20.06 -25.47 -3.02
N ARG A 19 21.19 -25.34 -3.72
CA ARG A 19 21.27 -24.42 -4.85
C ARG A 19 20.50 -25.04 -6.00
N VAL A 20 19.70 -24.23 -6.69
CA VAL A 20 18.83 -24.68 -7.78
C VAL A 20 19.22 -23.95 -9.06
N ASP A 21 19.25 -24.68 -10.16
CA ASP A 21 19.36 -24.10 -11.50
C ASP A 21 18.06 -23.34 -11.85
N TYR A 22 18.05 -22.64 -12.99
CA TYR A 22 16.91 -21.85 -13.45
C TYR A 22 16.43 -20.81 -12.41
N SER A 23 17.41 -20.16 -11.78
CA SER A 23 17.17 -19.11 -10.80
C SER A 23 18.03 -17.88 -11.06
N GLY A 24 17.52 -16.72 -10.64
CA GLY A 24 18.17 -15.43 -10.76
C GLY A 24 17.96 -14.57 -9.52
N ARG A 25 18.69 -13.46 -9.40
CA ARG A 25 18.48 -12.47 -8.35
C ARG A 25 18.80 -11.08 -8.89
N SER A 26 17.97 -10.09 -8.55
CA SER A 26 18.28 -8.69 -8.79
C SER A 26 17.61 -7.79 -7.74
N VAL A 27 17.99 -6.53 -7.75
CA VAL A 27 17.35 -5.45 -6.97
C VAL A 27 15.92 -5.27 -7.46
N ILE A 28 15.01 -5.00 -6.54
CA ILE A 28 13.62 -4.69 -6.86
C ILE A 28 13.37 -3.19 -6.96
N VAL A 29 12.48 -2.82 -7.86
CA VAL A 29 11.93 -1.47 -8.00
C VAL A 29 10.41 -1.54 -8.07
N VAL A 30 9.75 -0.43 -7.78
CA VAL A 30 8.29 -0.36 -7.81
C VAL A 30 7.76 -0.29 -9.24
N GLY A 31 6.74 -1.09 -9.56
CA GLY A 31 6.04 -1.05 -10.86
C GLY A 31 4.56 -0.71 -10.69
N PRO A 32 4.18 0.59 -10.51
CA PRO A 32 2.79 0.97 -10.25
C PRO A 32 1.84 0.68 -11.42
N GLN A 33 2.35 0.60 -12.65
CA GLN A 33 1.59 0.26 -13.85
C GLN A 33 1.27 -1.23 -13.99
N LEU A 34 1.98 -2.10 -13.27
CA LEU A 34 1.77 -3.54 -13.31
C LEU A 34 0.40 -3.90 -12.72
N LYS A 35 -0.22 -4.97 -13.22
CA LYS A 35 -1.38 -5.58 -12.55
C LYS A 35 -0.94 -6.46 -11.39
N LEU A 36 -1.87 -6.81 -10.49
CA LEU A 36 -1.53 -7.58 -9.29
C LEU A 36 -0.84 -8.92 -9.59
N HIS A 37 -1.21 -9.60 -10.68
CA HIS A 37 -0.62 -10.87 -11.12
C HIS A 37 0.71 -10.70 -11.89
N GLN A 38 1.15 -9.48 -12.18
CA GLN A 38 2.30 -9.24 -13.05
C GLN A 38 3.55 -8.86 -12.26
N CYS A 39 4.72 -9.20 -12.82
CA CYS A 39 6.01 -8.65 -12.39
C CYS A 39 6.82 -8.22 -13.62
N GLY A 40 7.67 -7.22 -13.49
CA GLY A 40 8.59 -6.84 -14.56
C GLY A 40 9.91 -7.61 -14.44
N LEU A 41 10.27 -8.38 -15.47
CA LEU A 41 11.49 -9.16 -15.52
C LEU A 41 12.47 -8.56 -16.54
N PRO A 42 13.73 -8.24 -16.15
CA PRO A 42 14.74 -7.74 -17.07
C PRO A 42 14.99 -8.69 -18.24
N LYS A 43 14.99 -8.16 -19.47
CA LYS A 43 15.24 -8.94 -20.70
C LYS A 43 16.46 -9.86 -20.62
N GLN A 44 17.59 -9.38 -20.09
CA GLN A 44 18.81 -10.18 -19.95
C GLN A 44 18.65 -11.34 -18.96
N MET A 45 17.94 -11.12 -17.86
CA MET A 45 17.67 -12.16 -16.87
C MET A 45 16.72 -13.22 -17.45
N ALA A 46 15.64 -12.77 -18.09
CA ALA A 46 14.68 -13.65 -18.75
C ALA A 46 15.37 -14.51 -19.82
N LEU A 47 16.24 -13.93 -20.64
CA LEU A 47 16.95 -14.66 -21.69
C LEU A 47 17.79 -15.83 -21.15
N GLU A 48 18.47 -15.65 -20.02
CA GLU A 48 19.25 -16.73 -19.41
C GLU A 48 18.37 -17.76 -18.70
N LEU A 49 17.29 -17.35 -18.04
CA LEU A 49 16.34 -18.27 -17.40
C LEU A 49 15.61 -19.16 -18.42
N PHE A 50 15.18 -18.58 -19.54
CA PHE A 50 14.41 -19.24 -20.57
C PHE A 50 15.25 -19.79 -21.74
N LYS A 51 16.59 -19.75 -21.60
CA LYS A 51 17.56 -20.12 -22.63
C LYS A 51 17.24 -21.42 -23.40
N PRO A 52 16.94 -22.57 -22.75
CA PRO A 52 16.64 -23.79 -23.51
C PRO A 52 15.34 -23.70 -24.30
N PHE A 53 14.33 -23.00 -23.78
CA PHE A 53 13.03 -22.82 -24.45
C PHE A 53 13.16 -21.93 -25.67
N VAL A 54 13.89 -20.81 -25.54
CA VAL A 54 14.22 -19.91 -26.66
C VAL A 54 15.02 -20.66 -27.74
N MET A 55 16.01 -21.46 -27.33
CA MET A 55 16.81 -22.26 -28.27
C MET A 55 15.96 -23.28 -29.04
N LYS A 56 15.03 -23.96 -28.36
CA LYS A 56 14.08 -24.87 -29.01
C LYS A 56 13.21 -24.11 -30.01
N ARG A 57 12.63 -22.99 -29.59
CA ARG A 57 11.70 -22.23 -30.42
C ARG A 57 12.35 -21.60 -31.66
N LEU A 58 13.60 -21.15 -31.55
CA LEU A 58 14.41 -20.69 -32.69
C LEU A 58 14.64 -21.77 -33.75
N VAL A 59 14.74 -23.04 -33.35
CA VAL A 59 14.89 -24.16 -34.29
C VAL A 59 13.53 -24.50 -34.91
N ASP A 60 12.46 -24.54 -34.11
CA ASP A 60 11.10 -24.83 -34.60
C ASP A 60 10.63 -23.80 -35.64
N LEU A 61 11.00 -22.53 -35.46
CA LEU A 61 10.70 -21.44 -36.39
C LEU A 61 11.68 -21.33 -37.57
N ASN A 62 12.62 -22.26 -37.72
CA ASN A 62 13.67 -22.27 -38.75
C ASN A 62 14.59 -21.03 -38.77
N HIS A 63 14.65 -20.26 -37.68
CA HIS A 63 15.64 -19.19 -37.53
C HIS A 63 17.05 -19.72 -37.28
N ALA A 64 17.16 -20.93 -36.73
CA ALA A 64 18.41 -21.65 -36.53
C ALA A 64 18.35 -23.07 -37.11
N GLN A 65 19.38 -23.47 -37.88
CA GLN A 65 19.45 -24.81 -38.49
C GLN A 65 19.63 -25.95 -37.47
N ASN A 66 20.26 -25.67 -36.33
CA ASN A 66 20.51 -26.65 -35.27
C ASN A 66 20.67 -25.99 -33.91
N ILE A 67 20.59 -26.79 -32.85
CA ILE A 67 20.67 -26.33 -31.46
C ILE A 67 21.98 -25.58 -31.14
N LYS A 68 23.09 -25.96 -31.80
CA LYS A 68 24.40 -25.32 -31.61
C LYS A 68 24.43 -23.91 -32.21
N SER A 69 23.79 -23.71 -33.36
CA SER A 69 23.59 -22.40 -33.98
C SER A 69 22.65 -21.55 -33.13
N ALA A 70 21.54 -22.11 -32.65
CA ALA A 70 20.60 -21.42 -31.76
C ALA A 70 21.30 -20.92 -30.49
N LYS A 71 22.14 -21.77 -29.85
CA LYS A 71 22.96 -21.38 -28.69
C LYS A 71 23.83 -20.16 -28.99
N ARG A 72 24.55 -20.14 -30.12
CA ARG A 72 25.38 -18.99 -30.52
C ARG A 72 24.55 -17.74 -30.82
N MET A 73 23.34 -17.88 -31.35
CA MET A 73 22.44 -16.76 -31.63
C MET A 73 21.98 -16.10 -30.33
N VAL A 74 21.64 -16.90 -29.32
CA VAL A 74 21.26 -16.44 -27.99
C VAL A 74 22.44 -15.78 -27.27
N GLU A 75 23.63 -16.40 -27.28
CA GLU A 75 24.85 -15.83 -26.67
C GLU A 75 25.29 -14.51 -27.30
N ARG A 76 24.96 -14.27 -28.58
CA ARG A 76 25.21 -13.00 -29.27
C ARG A 76 24.03 -12.02 -29.20
N SER A 77 22.95 -12.38 -28.52
CA SER A 77 21.74 -11.57 -28.35
C SER A 77 21.23 -10.94 -29.65
N ARG A 78 21.11 -11.75 -30.72
CA ARG A 78 20.56 -11.27 -32.00
C ARG A 78 19.14 -10.72 -31.83
N SER A 79 18.74 -9.76 -32.66
CA SER A 79 17.42 -9.10 -32.57
C SER A 79 16.24 -10.08 -32.52
N ILE A 80 16.24 -11.08 -33.40
CA ILE A 80 15.16 -12.10 -33.49
C ILE A 80 14.95 -12.90 -32.19
N VAL A 81 15.96 -12.95 -31.31
CA VAL A 81 15.88 -13.69 -30.05
C VAL A 81 14.90 -13.03 -29.09
N TRP A 82 14.72 -11.70 -29.18
CA TRP A 82 13.81 -10.95 -28.32
C TRP A 82 12.35 -11.23 -28.66
N ASP A 83 12.01 -11.31 -29.94
CA ASP A 83 10.65 -11.64 -30.40
C ASP A 83 10.26 -13.06 -29.94
N VAL A 84 11.19 -14.01 -30.08
CA VAL A 84 10.99 -15.39 -29.62
C VAL A 84 10.92 -15.48 -28.10
N LEU A 85 11.69 -14.67 -27.37
CA LEU A 85 11.64 -14.63 -25.91
C LEU A 85 10.26 -14.17 -25.43
N GLU A 86 9.64 -13.21 -26.10
CA GLU A 86 8.30 -12.70 -25.77
C GLU A 86 7.20 -13.75 -26.00
N GLU A 87 7.31 -14.57 -27.05
CA GLU A 87 6.41 -15.71 -27.27
C GLU A 87 6.59 -16.80 -26.20
N VAL A 88 7.83 -17.10 -25.81
CA VAL A 88 8.15 -18.16 -24.85
C VAL A 88 7.74 -17.81 -23.42
N ILE A 89 7.79 -16.53 -23.06
CA ILE A 89 7.50 -16.06 -21.71
C ILE A 89 5.99 -15.86 -21.46
N ALA A 90 5.21 -15.67 -22.53
CA ALA A 90 3.76 -15.57 -22.46
C ALA A 90 3.17 -16.79 -21.75
N GLU A 91 2.30 -16.55 -20.77
CA GLU A 91 1.68 -17.60 -19.96
C GLU A 91 2.66 -18.56 -19.24
N HIS A 92 3.89 -18.14 -18.97
CA HIS A 92 4.84 -18.91 -18.16
C HIS A 92 5.11 -18.21 -16.81
N PRO A 93 4.44 -18.63 -15.71
CA PRO A 93 4.60 -17.95 -14.43
C PRO A 93 5.99 -18.13 -13.84
N VAL A 94 6.49 -17.10 -13.15
CA VAL A 94 7.74 -17.13 -12.39
C VAL A 94 7.47 -16.96 -10.90
N LEU A 95 8.31 -17.56 -10.06
CA LEU A 95 8.21 -17.41 -8.61
C LEU A 95 9.16 -16.33 -8.12
N LEU A 96 8.64 -15.32 -7.44
CA LEU A 96 9.44 -14.33 -6.72
C LEU A 96 9.54 -14.71 -5.25
N ASN A 97 10.73 -14.56 -4.68
CA ASN A 97 11.01 -14.84 -3.28
C ASN A 97 11.91 -13.77 -2.66
N ARG A 98 11.56 -13.31 -1.47
CA ARG A 98 12.42 -12.46 -0.63
C ARG A 98 12.81 -13.19 0.66
N ALA A 99 14.11 -13.20 0.94
CA ALA A 99 14.62 -13.73 2.21
C ALA A 99 14.67 -12.61 3.27
N PRO A 100 14.37 -12.91 4.55
CA PRO A 100 13.94 -14.20 5.09
C PRO A 100 12.46 -14.51 4.80
N THR A 101 12.18 -15.76 4.38
CA THR A 101 10.82 -16.23 4.10
C THR A 101 10.14 -16.67 5.41
N LEU A 102 9.33 -15.82 6.01
CA LEU A 102 8.67 -16.07 7.31
C LEU A 102 7.36 -16.87 7.18
N HIS A 103 6.69 -16.76 6.04
CA HIS A 103 5.41 -17.40 5.77
C HIS A 103 5.26 -17.68 4.27
N ARG A 104 4.27 -18.49 3.88
CA ARG A 104 4.08 -18.91 2.48
C ARG A 104 4.01 -17.76 1.48
N LEU A 105 3.42 -16.61 1.87
CA LEU A 105 3.28 -15.44 1.01
C LEU A 105 4.60 -14.72 0.70
N GLY A 106 5.71 -15.12 1.33
CA GLY A 106 7.05 -14.67 0.96
C GLY A 106 7.57 -15.34 -0.32
N ILE A 107 6.79 -16.27 -0.90
CA ILE A 107 6.98 -16.78 -2.25
C ILE A 107 5.64 -16.69 -2.99
N GLN A 108 5.59 -15.97 -4.11
CA GLN A 108 4.39 -15.86 -4.93
C GLN A 108 4.73 -15.99 -6.40
N ALA A 109 3.76 -16.47 -7.18
CA ALA A 109 3.86 -16.55 -8.62
C ALA A 109 3.34 -15.28 -9.27
N PHE A 110 3.99 -14.89 -10.36
CA PHE A 110 3.62 -13.75 -11.19
C PHE A 110 3.80 -14.11 -12.66
N GLU A 111 3.03 -13.45 -13.51
CA GLU A 111 3.25 -13.43 -14.94
C GLU A 111 4.32 -12.38 -15.28
N PRO A 112 5.46 -12.81 -15.83
CA PRO A 112 6.55 -11.89 -16.15
C PRO A 112 6.25 -11.05 -17.39
N GLN A 113 6.44 -9.75 -17.25
CA GLN A 113 6.42 -8.75 -18.32
C GLN A 113 7.86 -8.34 -18.63
N LEU A 114 8.27 -8.43 -19.90
CA LEU A 114 9.63 -8.07 -20.30
C LEU A 114 9.84 -6.57 -20.16
N ILE A 115 10.83 -6.18 -19.37
CA ILE A 115 11.20 -4.78 -19.17
C ILE A 115 12.66 -4.53 -19.55
N GLU A 116 12.91 -3.29 -19.95
CA GLU A 116 14.27 -2.78 -20.09
C GLU A 116 14.92 -2.55 -18.72
N GLY A 117 16.26 -2.50 -18.70
CA GLY A 117 17.03 -2.30 -17.49
C GLY A 117 17.45 -3.62 -16.82
N LYS A 118 17.78 -3.55 -15.53
CA LYS A 118 18.36 -4.67 -14.76
C LYS A 118 17.63 -4.99 -13.46
N ALA A 119 16.70 -4.16 -13.03
CA ALA A 119 15.96 -4.34 -11.79
C ALA A 119 14.61 -5.02 -12.04
N ILE A 120 14.15 -5.82 -11.09
CA ILE A 120 12.85 -6.49 -11.15
C ILE A 120 11.78 -5.50 -10.71
N GLN A 121 10.73 -5.30 -11.50
CA GLN A 121 9.59 -4.51 -11.05
C GLN A 121 8.60 -5.40 -10.30
N ILE A 122 8.19 -4.96 -9.10
CA ILE A 122 7.16 -5.64 -8.32
C ILE A 122 5.95 -4.76 -8.10
N HIS A 123 4.80 -5.41 -7.94
CA HIS A 123 3.55 -4.75 -7.66
C HIS A 123 3.55 -4.13 -6.24
N PRO A 124 3.14 -2.86 -6.04
CA PRO A 124 3.17 -2.21 -4.72
C PRO A 124 2.36 -2.93 -3.63
N LEU A 125 1.23 -3.55 -3.99
CA LEU A 125 0.36 -4.23 -3.02
C LEU A 125 0.95 -5.53 -2.45
N VAL A 126 1.95 -6.14 -3.11
CA VAL A 126 2.57 -7.38 -2.59
C VAL A 126 3.75 -7.09 -1.65
N CYS A 127 4.21 -5.84 -1.57
CA CYS A 127 5.33 -5.44 -0.72
C CYS A 127 5.11 -5.80 0.75
N THR A 128 3.89 -5.63 1.27
CA THR A 128 3.56 -6.00 2.66
C THR A 128 3.71 -7.49 2.92
N ALA A 129 3.34 -8.34 1.95
CA ALA A 129 3.51 -9.79 2.06
C ALA A 129 5.00 -10.19 2.01
N PHE A 130 5.81 -9.56 1.16
CA PHE A 130 7.25 -9.83 1.13
C PHE A 130 8.03 -9.13 2.27
N ASN A 131 7.38 -8.25 3.02
CA ASN A 131 8.02 -7.28 3.91
C ASN A 131 9.14 -6.52 3.20
N ALA A 132 8.92 -6.15 1.94
CA ALA A 132 9.89 -5.58 1.03
C ALA A 132 9.76 -4.07 0.93
N ASP A 133 10.89 -3.39 0.88
CA ASP A 133 11.02 -1.97 0.56
C ASP A 133 11.91 -1.78 -0.68
N PHE A 134 12.22 -0.53 -1.03
CA PHE A 134 12.89 -0.16 -2.26
C PHE A 134 14.20 0.62 -2.02
N ASP A 135 14.89 0.33 -0.91
CA ASP A 135 16.14 0.99 -0.52
C ASP A 135 17.41 0.20 -0.90
N GLY A 136 17.25 -0.91 -1.64
CA GLY A 136 18.34 -1.79 -2.07
C GLY A 136 18.03 -3.28 -1.96
N ASP A 137 16.84 -3.62 -1.47
CA ASP A 137 16.31 -4.98 -1.39
C ASP A 137 16.44 -5.78 -2.69
N GLN A 138 16.70 -7.07 -2.55
CA GLN A 138 16.85 -7.99 -3.67
C GLN A 138 15.87 -9.15 -3.56
N MET A 139 15.31 -9.58 -4.70
CA MET A 139 14.47 -10.76 -4.79
C MET A 139 15.10 -11.82 -5.69
N ALA A 140 14.90 -13.08 -5.30
CA ALA A 140 15.22 -14.22 -6.13
C ALA A 140 14.04 -14.55 -7.05
N VAL A 141 14.35 -15.00 -8.26
CA VAL A 141 13.41 -15.49 -9.25
C VAL A 141 13.68 -16.97 -9.48
N HIS A 142 12.62 -17.78 -9.53
CA HIS A 142 12.72 -19.21 -9.86
C HIS A 142 11.73 -19.55 -10.98
N LEU A 143 12.18 -20.34 -11.95
CA LEU A 143 11.36 -20.74 -13.09
C LEU A 143 10.82 -22.17 -12.91
N PRO A 144 9.50 -22.39 -12.76
CA PRO A 144 8.91 -23.72 -12.78
C PRO A 144 9.02 -24.33 -14.19
N LEU A 145 9.46 -25.59 -14.29
CA LEU A 145 9.70 -26.23 -15.60
C LEU A 145 8.61 -27.22 -15.99
N SER A 146 8.21 -28.12 -15.09
CA SER A 146 7.19 -29.14 -15.40
C SER A 146 5.79 -28.52 -15.49
N ALA A 147 4.88 -29.18 -16.21
CA ALA A 147 3.52 -28.70 -16.37
C ALA A 147 2.78 -28.63 -15.02
N GLU A 148 3.04 -29.58 -14.13
CA GLU A 148 2.50 -29.62 -12.76
C GLU A 148 2.98 -28.41 -11.95
N ALA A 149 4.29 -28.11 -11.99
CA ALA A 149 4.85 -26.97 -11.27
C ALA A 149 4.31 -25.62 -11.80
N GLN A 150 4.11 -25.51 -13.12
CA GLN A 150 3.50 -24.32 -13.72
C GLN A 150 2.02 -24.18 -13.33
N ALA A 151 1.28 -25.28 -13.28
CA ALA A 151 -0.11 -25.31 -12.82
C ALA A 151 -0.22 -24.93 -11.33
N GLU A 152 0.64 -25.48 -10.48
CA GLU A 152 0.71 -25.10 -9.06
C GLU A 152 1.01 -23.60 -8.89
N ALA A 153 1.98 -23.08 -9.65
CA ALA A 153 2.30 -21.66 -9.63
C ALA A 153 1.08 -20.81 -10.00
N ARG A 154 0.39 -21.15 -11.09
CA ARG A 154 -0.76 -20.40 -11.61
C ARG A 154 -2.01 -20.49 -10.72
N ILE A 155 -2.29 -21.66 -10.14
CA ILE A 155 -3.53 -21.89 -9.39
C ILE A 155 -3.33 -21.59 -7.91
N LEU A 156 -2.25 -22.07 -7.30
CA LEU A 156 -2.05 -22.00 -5.85
C LEU A 156 -1.23 -20.78 -5.43
N MET A 157 -0.19 -20.42 -6.20
CA MET A 157 0.80 -19.43 -5.76
C MET A 157 0.61 -18.04 -6.38
N LEU A 158 -0.27 -17.89 -7.36
CA LEU A 158 -0.51 -16.61 -8.03
C LEU A 158 -0.91 -15.54 -7.01
N SER A 159 -0.33 -14.35 -7.12
CA SER A 159 -0.56 -13.25 -6.17
C SER A 159 -2.04 -12.85 -6.04
N THR A 160 -2.80 -12.86 -7.13
CA THR A 160 -4.25 -12.59 -7.14
C THR A 160 -5.07 -13.60 -6.34
N ASN A 161 -4.57 -14.82 -6.15
CA ASN A 161 -5.24 -15.85 -5.36
C ASN A 161 -4.94 -15.76 -3.86
N ASN A 162 -3.93 -14.96 -3.50
CA ASN A 162 -3.30 -14.91 -2.18
C ASN A 162 -3.43 -13.52 -1.52
N ILE A 163 -4.62 -12.93 -1.63
CA ILE A 163 -4.96 -11.60 -1.09
C ILE A 163 -5.11 -11.61 0.45
N LEU A 164 -5.48 -12.76 1.02
CA LEU A 164 -5.74 -12.92 2.45
C LEU A 164 -4.56 -13.58 3.18
N SER A 165 -4.32 -13.12 4.41
CA SER A 165 -3.38 -13.75 5.32
C SER A 165 -3.90 -15.12 5.78
N PRO A 166 -3.12 -16.19 5.63
CA PRO A 166 -3.53 -17.54 6.06
C PRO A 166 -3.68 -17.66 7.58
N ALA A 167 -3.07 -16.77 8.35
CA ALA A 167 -3.02 -16.85 9.80
C ALA A 167 -4.29 -16.30 10.47
N ASN A 168 -4.92 -15.28 9.89
CA ASN A 168 -6.04 -14.56 10.52
C ASN A 168 -7.17 -14.18 9.54
N GLY A 169 -7.08 -14.57 8.26
CA GLY A 169 -8.09 -14.28 7.25
C GLY A 169 -8.16 -12.81 6.81
N ARG A 170 -7.36 -11.91 7.38
CA ARG A 170 -7.39 -10.48 7.03
C ARG A 170 -6.66 -10.23 5.70
N PRO A 171 -7.11 -9.27 4.89
CA PRO A 171 -6.41 -8.88 3.66
C PRO A 171 -4.98 -8.39 3.94
N ILE A 172 -4.01 -8.95 3.22
CA ILE A 172 -2.60 -8.53 3.29
C ILE A 172 -2.25 -7.56 2.15
N ALA A 173 -2.83 -7.77 0.97
CA ALA A 173 -2.67 -6.92 -0.20
C ALA A 173 -3.63 -5.72 -0.13
N THR A 174 -3.49 -4.91 0.92
CA THR A 174 -4.25 -3.67 1.09
C THR A 174 -3.43 -2.47 0.61
N PRO A 175 -4.06 -1.41 0.11
CA PRO A 175 -3.35 -0.17 -0.18
C PRO A 175 -2.64 0.35 1.07
N THR A 176 -1.42 0.84 0.91
CA THR A 176 -0.58 1.36 2.00
C THR A 176 0.03 2.71 1.62
N GLN A 177 0.49 3.46 2.63
CA GLN A 177 1.23 4.72 2.47
C GLN A 177 0.54 5.68 1.49
N ASP A 178 1.21 6.04 0.39
CA ASP A 178 0.75 7.01 -0.61
C ASP A 178 -0.64 6.69 -1.16
N MET A 179 -0.95 5.41 -1.39
CA MET A 179 -2.28 5.02 -1.87
C MET A 179 -3.38 5.38 -0.86
N VAL A 180 -3.11 5.15 0.43
CA VAL A 180 -4.05 5.51 1.51
C VAL A 180 -4.16 7.03 1.60
N LEU A 181 -3.03 7.74 1.56
CA LEU A 181 -3.02 9.20 1.63
C LEU A 181 -3.82 9.84 0.49
N GLY A 182 -3.65 9.34 -0.74
CA GLY A 182 -4.38 9.83 -1.91
C GLY A 182 -5.88 9.57 -1.82
N ILE A 183 -6.28 8.37 -1.38
CA ILE A 183 -7.70 8.02 -1.15
C ILE A 183 -8.30 8.85 -0.01
N TYR A 184 -7.55 9.04 1.08
CA TYR A 184 -7.99 9.85 2.21
C TYR A 184 -8.22 11.29 1.77
N TYR A 185 -7.25 11.91 1.08
CA TYR A 185 -7.40 13.26 0.54
C TYR A 185 -8.58 13.37 -0.45
N LEU A 186 -8.74 12.38 -1.33
CA LEU A 186 -9.85 12.34 -2.28
C LEU A 186 -11.22 12.32 -1.57
N THR A 187 -11.33 11.60 -0.47
CA THR A 187 -12.60 11.37 0.24
C THR A 187 -12.86 12.35 1.39
N THR A 188 -11.92 13.24 1.69
CA THR A 188 -12.09 14.35 2.62
C THR A 188 -13.17 15.29 2.12
N GLN A 189 -13.99 15.78 3.05
CA GLN A 189 -14.97 16.83 2.80
C GLN A 189 -14.41 18.14 3.35
N SER A 190 -14.28 19.15 2.50
CA SER A 190 -13.82 20.48 2.92
C SER A 190 -14.93 21.23 3.65
N GLY A 191 -14.54 21.98 4.69
CA GLY A 191 -15.43 22.87 5.42
C GLY A 191 -15.84 24.14 4.65
N ALA A 192 -15.24 24.41 3.49
CA ALA A 192 -15.43 25.67 2.75
C ALA A 192 -16.90 25.98 2.43
N ASN A 193 -17.72 24.93 2.21
CA ASN A 193 -19.15 25.06 1.88
C ASN A 193 -20.04 24.48 3.00
N ALA A 194 -19.50 24.27 4.20
CA ALA A 194 -20.25 23.68 5.32
C ALA A 194 -21.39 24.58 5.83
N SER A 195 -21.30 25.89 5.59
CA SER A 195 -22.33 26.89 5.93
C SER A 195 -23.51 26.92 4.96
N ILE A 196 -23.39 26.30 3.78
CA ILE A 196 -24.46 26.24 2.79
C ILE A 196 -25.47 25.18 3.23
N LYS A 197 -26.76 25.56 3.27
CA LYS A 197 -27.84 24.62 3.56
C LYS A 197 -27.93 23.58 2.47
N ASP A 198 -28.31 22.36 2.85
CA ASP A 198 -28.40 21.24 1.92
C ASP A 198 -29.27 21.54 0.70
N GLU A 199 -30.34 22.34 0.84
CA GLU A 199 -31.24 22.77 -0.24
C GLU A 199 -30.53 23.58 -1.34
N GLU A 200 -29.54 24.40 -0.97
CA GLU A 200 -28.84 25.36 -1.84
C GLU A 200 -27.57 24.77 -2.47
N LEU A 201 -27.23 23.52 -2.17
CA LEU A 201 -26.06 22.86 -2.73
C LEU A 201 -26.18 22.69 -4.25
N PRO A 202 -25.10 22.94 -5.02
CA PRO A 202 -25.05 22.65 -6.44
C PRO A 202 -25.44 21.19 -6.72
N SER A 203 -26.29 20.99 -7.72
CA SER A 203 -26.78 19.66 -8.13
C SER A 203 -26.28 19.29 -9.52
N TYR A 204 -25.76 18.08 -9.65
CA TYR A 204 -25.26 17.52 -10.91
C TYR A 204 -26.06 16.26 -11.25
N ALA A 205 -26.41 16.11 -12.53
CA ALA A 205 -27.19 14.98 -13.04
C ALA A 205 -26.36 13.68 -13.17
N SER A 206 -25.03 13.77 -13.18
CA SER A 206 -24.14 12.61 -13.18
C SER A 206 -22.76 12.94 -12.59
N VAL A 207 -21.97 11.91 -12.28
CA VAL A 207 -20.56 12.05 -11.89
C VAL A 207 -19.74 12.69 -13.01
N ALA A 208 -20.05 12.38 -14.27
CA ALA A 208 -19.38 12.97 -15.43
C ALA A 208 -19.64 14.48 -15.54
N GLU A 209 -20.84 14.95 -15.21
CA GLU A 209 -21.15 16.38 -15.18
C GLU A 209 -20.39 17.10 -14.06
N ALA A 210 -20.35 16.51 -12.86
CA ALA A 210 -19.56 17.03 -11.76
C ALA A 210 -18.06 17.07 -12.10
N LEU A 211 -17.55 16.06 -12.83
CA LEU A 211 -16.17 16.04 -13.32
C LEU A 211 -15.91 17.15 -14.35
N MET A 212 -16.82 17.40 -15.29
CA MET A 212 -16.71 18.54 -16.22
C MET A 212 -16.68 19.88 -15.47
N ALA A 213 -17.48 20.03 -14.42
CA ALA A 213 -17.48 21.23 -13.58
C ALA A 213 -16.16 21.40 -12.81
N PHE A 214 -15.58 20.29 -12.32
CA PHE A 214 -14.25 20.29 -11.71
C PHE A 214 -13.16 20.68 -12.71
N ASP A 215 -13.19 20.10 -13.91
CA ASP A 215 -12.22 20.42 -14.98
C ASP A 215 -12.32 21.88 -15.43
N ALA A 216 -13.53 22.48 -15.38
CA ALA A 216 -13.76 23.89 -15.63
C ALA A 216 -13.37 24.82 -14.46
N GLY A 217 -13.00 24.26 -13.29
CA GLY A 217 -12.68 25.02 -12.08
C GLY A 217 -13.90 25.58 -11.33
N ALA A 218 -15.12 25.15 -11.67
CA ALA A 218 -16.36 25.59 -11.05
C ALA A 218 -16.74 24.75 -9.80
N LEU A 219 -16.15 23.57 -9.65
CA LEU A 219 -16.36 22.66 -8.51
C LEU A 219 -15.01 22.29 -7.89
N ASP A 220 -14.92 22.34 -6.56
CA ASP A 220 -13.81 21.74 -5.81
C ASP A 220 -14.06 20.26 -5.52
N LEU A 221 -13.01 19.44 -5.54
CA LEU A 221 -13.08 17.99 -5.36
C LEU A 221 -13.75 17.57 -4.04
N GLN A 222 -13.50 18.36 -2.99
CA GLN A 222 -13.91 18.07 -1.60
C GLN A 222 -15.15 18.87 -1.19
N ALA A 223 -15.74 19.65 -2.11
CA ALA A 223 -16.96 20.41 -1.84
C ALA A 223 -18.19 19.50 -1.73
N ARG A 224 -19.10 19.86 -0.82
CA ARG A 224 -20.42 19.21 -0.70
C ARG A 224 -21.27 19.56 -1.91
N VAL A 225 -21.83 18.55 -2.57
CA VAL A 225 -22.69 18.67 -3.76
C VAL A 225 -23.76 17.59 -3.76
N LYS A 226 -24.85 17.82 -4.48
CA LYS A 226 -25.84 16.78 -4.79
C LYS A 226 -25.45 16.13 -6.11
N ILE A 227 -25.20 14.82 -6.11
CA ILE A 227 -24.94 14.08 -7.35
C ILE A 227 -25.98 12.99 -7.47
N ARG A 228 -26.59 12.90 -8.65
CA ARG A 228 -27.38 11.73 -9.05
C ARG A 228 -26.42 10.60 -9.42
N ILE A 229 -26.50 9.50 -8.66
CA ILE A 229 -25.69 8.30 -8.83
C ILE A 229 -26.56 7.24 -9.53
N GLU A 230 -25.98 6.61 -10.54
CA GLU A 230 -26.59 5.52 -11.31
C GLU A 230 -25.70 4.28 -11.20
N ASN A 231 -26.27 3.07 -11.30
CA ASN A 231 -25.54 1.81 -11.27
C ASN A 231 -24.65 1.62 -10.01
N THR A 232 -25.11 2.11 -8.86
CA THR A 232 -24.46 1.87 -7.56
C THR A 232 -25.51 1.55 -6.51
N GLU A 233 -25.21 0.70 -5.55
CA GLU A 233 -26.11 0.48 -4.40
C GLU A 233 -26.05 1.69 -3.45
N PRO A 234 -27.20 2.22 -2.96
CA PRO A 234 -27.19 3.35 -2.04
C PRO A 234 -26.46 3.03 -0.73
N PRO A 235 -25.96 4.06 -0.01
CA PRO A 235 -25.28 3.86 1.25
C PRO A 235 -26.23 3.24 2.30
N HIS A 236 -25.65 2.47 3.23
CA HIS A 236 -26.43 1.93 4.34
C HIS A 236 -27.10 3.05 5.15
N GLY A 237 -28.41 2.94 5.37
CA GLY A 237 -29.19 3.94 6.08
C GLY A 237 -29.66 5.12 5.23
N TRP A 238 -29.47 5.08 3.91
CA TRP A 238 -30.08 6.06 3.00
C TRP A 238 -31.61 5.96 3.06
N PRO A 239 -32.33 7.10 3.21
CA PRO A 239 -33.79 7.11 3.27
C PRO A 239 -34.35 6.73 1.90
N VAL A 240 -34.90 5.52 1.80
CA VAL A 240 -35.50 5.01 0.56
C VAL A 240 -36.79 5.77 0.27
N PRO A 241 -36.88 6.50 -0.86
CA PRO A 241 -38.11 7.16 -1.28
C PRO A 241 -39.21 6.15 -1.59
N GLU A 242 -40.46 6.55 -1.35
CA GLU A 242 -41.63 5.73 -1.65
C GLU A 242 -41.68 5.42 -3.16
N GLY A 243 -41.62 4.13 -3.52
CA GLY A 243 -41.58 3.67 -4.92
C GLY A 243 -40.19 3.53 -5.54
N TRP A 244 -39.11 3.70 -4.79
CA TRP A 244 -37.75 3.42 -5.27
C TRP A 244 -37.46 1.91 -5.27
N GLU A 245 -36.96 1.40 -6.39
CA GLU A 245 -36.54 0.00 -6.54
C GLU A 245 -35.01 -0.10 -6.68
N ALA A 246 -34.44 -1.21 -6.23
CA ALA A 246 -33.01 -1.46 -6.35
C ALA A 246 -32.56 -1.39 -7.82
N GLY A 247 -31.54 -0.56 -8.09
CA GLY A 247 -31.04 -0.28 -9.44
C GLY A 247 -31.57 1.02 -10.06
N GLN A 248 -32.55 1.68 -9.43
CA GLN A 248 -32.96 3.02 -9.83
C GLN A 248 -31.92 4.07 -9.37
N PRO A 249 -31.75 5.17 -10.13
CA PRO A 249 -30.85 6.24 -9.76
C PRO A 249 -31.31 6.90 -8.46
N PHE A 250 -30.36 7.33 -7.65
CA PHE A 250 -30.63 8.05 -6.40
C PHE A 250 -29.77 9.30 -6.30
N THR A 251 -30.27 10.32 -5.59
CA THR A 251 -29.50 11.55 -5.34
C THR A 251 -28.92 11.51 -3.93
N LEU A 252 -27.62 11.76 -3.83
CA LEU A 252 -26.90 11.78 -2.57
C LEU A 252 -26.16 13.10 -2.39
N ILE A 253 -26.14 13.61 -1.16
CA ILE A 253 -25.24 14.69 -0.77
C ILE A 253 -23.89 14.06 -0.46
N THR A 254 -22.90 14.32 -1.30
CA THR A 254 -21.56 13.75 -1.22
C THR A 254 -20.53 14.75 -1.77
N THR A 255 -19.32 14.29 -2.07
CA THR A 255 -18.29 15.06 -2.78
C THR A 255 -17.97 14.37 -4.10
N LEU A 256 -17.44 15.12 -5.07
CA LEU A 256 -16.95 14.52 -6.32
C LEU A 256 -15.89 13.45 -6.02
N GLY A 257 -15.00 13.71 -5.06
CA GLY A 257 -13.96 12.75 -4.71
C GLY A 257 -14.49 11.44 -4.15
N ARG A 258 -15.53 11.47 -3.29
CA ARG A 258 -16.21 10.25 -2.83
C ARG A 258 -16.92 9.52 -3.96
N ALA A 259 -17.53 10.23 -4.91
CA ALA A 259 -18.13 9.60 -6.08
C ALA A 259 -17.07 8.86 -6.93
N LEU A 260 -15.93 9.51 -7.22
CA LEU A 260 -14.81 8.89 -7.95
C LEU A 260 -14.19 7.69 -7.21
N PHE A 261 -14.18 7.72 -5.87
CA PHE A 261 -13.77 6.56 -5.08
C PHE A 261 -14.70 5.36 -5.26
N ASN A 262 -16.00 5.59 -5.30
CA ASN A 262 -16.99 4.53 -5.47
C ASN A 262 -17.03 3.97 -6.90
N GLU A 263 -16.67 4.76 -7.92
CA GLU A 263 -16.48 4.23 -9.28
C GLU A 263 -15.37 3.16 -9.37
N ALA A 264 -14.43 3.16 -8.43
CA ALA A 264 -13.38 2.13 -8.36
C ALA A 264 -13.84 0.85 -7.65
N LEU A 265 -15.05 0.84 -7.07
CA LEU A 265 -15.66 -0.31 -6.40
C LEU A 265 -16.64 -1.01 -7.35
N PRO A 266 -17.00 -2.28 -7.10
CA PRO A 266 -18.05 -2.97 -7.85
C PRO A 266 -19.39 -2.21 -7.80
N ALA A 267 -20.16 -2.29 -8.88
CA ALA A 267 -21.43 -1.57 -9.04
C ALA A 267 -22.51 -1.95 -8.00
N ASP A 268 -22.49 -3.17 -7.51
CA ASP A 268 -23.37 -3.67 -6.45
C ASP A 268 -22.79 -3.47 -5.05
N TYR A 269 -21.68 -2.73 -4.90
CA TYR A 269 -21.13 -2.39 -3.59
C TYR A 269 -21.87 -1.16 -3.01
N PRO A 270 -22.29 -1.18 -1.74
CA PRO A 270 -22.92 -0.03 -1.10
C PRO A 270 -22.01 1.21 -1.13
N PHE A 271 -22.57 2.33 -1.59
CA PHE A 271 -21.83 3.58 -1.70
C PHE A 271 -21.20 3.97 -0.35
N VAL A 272 -19.90 4.26 -0.36
CA VAL A 272 -19.15 4.73 0.80
C VAL A 272 -19.15 6.26 0.80
N ASN A 273 -19.93 6.86 1.69
CA ASN A 273 -20.03 8.32 1.83
C ASN A 273 -19.30 8.87 3.07
N ASP A 274 -18.20 8.23 3.45
CA ASP A 274 -17.37 8.62 4.59
C ASP A 274 -15.96 8.99 4.11
N GLN A 275 -15.19 9.64 4.99
CA GLN A 275 -13.76 9.81 4.77
C GLN A 275 -13.05 8.47 4.96
N VAL A 276 -12.25 8.07 3.99
CA VAL A 276 -11.64 6.74 3.93
C VAL A 276 -10.22 6.77 4.49
N ASP A 277 -10.09 6.42 5.76
CA ASP A 277 -8.80 6.14 6.40
C ASP A 277 -8.30 4.71 6.11
N LYS A 278 -7.10 4.38 6.60
CA LYS A 278 -6.53 3.03 6.46
C LYS A 278 -7.44 1.93 7.04
N LYS A 279 -8.17 2.22 8.12
CA LYS A 279 -9.01 1.21 8.81
C LYS A 279 -10.25 0.91 7.99
N LEU A 280 -10.95 1.94 7.51
CA LEU A 280 -12.13 1.82 6.67
C LEU A 280 -11.77 1.21 5.32
N LEU A 281 -10.61 1.56 4.74
CA LEU A 281 -10.13 0.94 3.51
C LEU A 281 -9.84 -0.56 3.73
N GLY A 282 -9.17 -0.92 4.82
CA GLY A 282 -8.94 -2.33 5.19
C GLY A 282 -10.24 -3.11 5.40
N ALA A 283 -11.24 -2.50 6.06
CA ALA A 283 -12.57 -3.09 6.24
C ALA A 283 -13.33 -3.24 4.91
N THR A 284 -13.18 -2.27 4.00
CA THR A 284 -13.76 -2.31 2.66
C THR A 284 -13.17 -3.46 1.85
N VAL A 285 -11.84 -3.60 1.82
CA VAL A 285 -11.17 -4.74 1.16
C VAL A 285 -11.56 -6.08 1.80
N ASN A 286 -11.75 -6.14 3.12
CA ASN A 286 -12.20 -7.36 3.78
C ASN A 286 -13.62 -7.77 3.34
N ARG A 287 -14.55 -6.81 3.30
CA ARG A 287 -15.92 -7.02 2.79
C ARG A 287 -15.91 -7.44 1.32
N LEU A 288 -15.04 -6.84 0.50
CA LEU A 288 -14.87 -7.24 -0.89
C LEU A 288 -14.41 -8.71 -0.99
N ALA A 289 -13.42 -9.10 -0.20
CA ALA A 289 -12.90 -10.47 -0.20
C ALA A 289 -13.91 -11.53 0.30
N GLU A 290 -14.89 -11.14 1.10
CA GLU A 290 -15.94 -12.04 1.61
C GLU A 290 -17.10 -12.21 0.62
N ARG A 291 -17.43 -11.18 -0.16
CA ARG A 291 -18.63 -11.17 -1.02
C ARG A 291 -18.35 -11.39 -2.51
N TYR A 292 -17.17 -11.02 -2.98
CA TYR A 292 -16.83 -10.99 -4.40
C TYR A 292 -15.84 -12.08 -4.79
N SER A 293 -15.76 -12.37 -6.08
CA SER A 293 -14.74 -13.27 -6.59
C SER A 293 -13.34 -12.67 -6.43
N LYS A 294 -12.33 -13.54 -6.35
CA LYS A 294 -10.93 -13.10 -6.23
C LYS A 294 -10.48 -12.23 -7.43
N VAL A 295 -11.07 -12.44 -8.60
CA VAL A 295 -10.79 -11.67 -9.82
C VAL A 295 -11.28 -10.23 -9.66
N GLU A 296 -12.54 -10.06 -9.27
CA GLU A 296 -13.13 -8.73 -9.03
C GLU A 296 -12.39 -7.97 -7.92
N VAL A 297 -12.00 -8.67 -6.85
CA VAL A 297 -11.20 -8.08 -5.76
C VAL A 297 -9.84 -7.63 -6.28
N ALA A 298 -9.15 -8.43 -7.08
CA ALA A 298 -7.86 -8.07 -7.65
C ALA A 298 -7.95 -6.86 -8.59
N GLU A 299 -8.99 -6.80 -9.42
CA GLU A 299 -9.25 -5.66 -10.31
C GLU A 299 -9.56 -4.38 -9.51
N THR A 300 -10.43 -4.49 -8.50
CA THR A 300 -10.78 -3.40 -7.58
C THR A 300 -9.52 -2.87 -6.88
N LEU A 301 -8.66 -3.76 -6.39
CA LEU A 301 -7.40 -3.37 -5.75
C LEU A 301 -6.44 -2.65 -6.71
N ASP A 302 -6.38 -3.07 -7.98
CA ASP A 302 -5.61 -2.38 -9.02
C ASP A 302 -6.17 -0.98 -9.32
N GLN A 303 -7.50 -0.83 -9.34
CA GLN A 303 -8.16 0.47 -9.51
C GLN A 303 -7.92 1.40 -8.32
N LEU A 304 -8.07 0.90 -7.09
CA LEU A 304 -7.78 1.64 -5.86
C LEU A 304 -6.31 2.08 -5.78
N LYS A 305 -5.37 1.23 -6.20
CA LYS A 305 -3.96 1.59 -6.33
C LYS A 305 -3.77 2.76 -7.31
N ALA A 306 -4.35 2.65 -8.51
CA ALA A 306 -4.21 3.68 -9.55
C ALA A 306 -4.82 5.02 -9.08
N LEU A 307 -6.00 4.96 -8.47
CA LEU A 307 -6.69 6.12 -7.90
C LEU A 307 -5.87 6.75 -6.77
N GLY A 308 -5.40 5.94 -5.83
CA GLY A 308 -4.57 6.37 -4.71
C GLY A 308 -3.31 7.09 -5.16
N PHE A 309 -2.53 6.53 -6.08
CA PHE A 309 -1.34 7.21 -6.60
C PHE A 309 -1.67 8.49 -7.35
N ARG A 310 -2.73 8.49 -8.19
CA ARG A 310 -3.15 9.67 -8.96
C ARG A 310 -3.45 10.87 -8.06
N TRP A 311 -4.16 10.63 -6.96
CA TRP A 311 -4.58 11.68 -6.03
C TRP A 311 -3.54 11.98 -4.96
N ALA A 312 -2.67 11.03 -4.61
CA ALA A 312 -1.50 11.30 -3.77
C ALA A 312 -0.55 12.32 -4.43
N THR A 313 -0.34 12.24 -5.75
CA THR A 313 0.45 13.24 -6.48
C THR A 313 -0.20 14.63 -6.48
N ARG A 314 -1.54 14.71 -6.39
CA ARG A 314 -2.32 15.95 -6.49
C ARG A 314 -2.79 16.49 -5.14
N SER A 315 -2.47 15.81 -4.04
CA SER A 315 -2.90 16.22 -2.70
C SER A 315 -2.14 17.43 -2.17
N GLY A 316 -1.02 17.80 -2.80
CA GLY A 316 -0.16 18.88 -2.32
C GLY A 316 0.58 18.54 -1.02
N VAL A 317 0.55 17.27 -0.58
CA VAL A 317 1.24 16.83 0.63
C VAL A 317 2.75 16.96 0.44
N THR A 318 3.33 17.85 1.23
CA THR A 318 4.76 18.11 1.33
C THR A 318 5.12 18.29 2.80
N ILE A 319 6.41 18.30 3.12
CA ILE A 319 6.88 18.58 4.48
C ILE A 319 7.87 19.73 4.41
N SER A 320 7.49 20.84 5.03
CA SER A 320 8.33 22.01 5.28
C SER A 320 8.52 22.22 6.78
N PHE A 321 9.47 23.08 7.15
CA PHE A 321 9.66 23.48 8.55
C PHE A 321 8.41 24.17 9.11
N SER A 322 7.69 24.95 8.28
CA SER A 322 6.45 25.62 8.67
C SER A 322 5.29 24.66 8.95
N ASP A 323 5.31 23.45 8.40
CA ASP A 323 4.27 22.44 8.66
C ASP A 323 4.42 21.81 10.05
N VAL A 324 5.58 21.98 10.70
CA VAL A 324 5.86 21.48 12.05
C VAL A 324 5.47 22.57 13.06
N VAL A 325 4.19 22.58 13.44
CA VAL A 325 3.67 23.61 14.36
C VAL A 325 3.82 23.16 15.81
N ALA A 326 4.62 23.90 16.58
CA ALA A 326 4.69 23.71 18.04
C ALA A 326 3.47 24.36 18.72
N PRO A 327 2.87 23.72 19.74
CA PRO A 327 1.72 24.30 20.43
C PRO A 327 2.13 25.55 21.21
N PRO A 328 1.33 26.64 21.17
CA PRO A 328 1.66 27.89 21.87
C PRO A 328 1.73 27.69 23.40
N ALA A 329 0.92 26.78 23.95
CA ALA A 329 0.90 26.43 25.36
C ALA A 329 2.17 25.70 25.86
N LYS A 330 3.09 25.31 24.96
CA LYS A 330 4.28 24.50 25.31
C LYS A 330 5.12 25.12 26.42
N ALA A 331 5.39 26.43 26.34
CA ALA A 331 6.24 27.12 27.33
C ALA A 331 5.60 27.11 28.73
N GLU A 332 4.31 27.39 28.81
CA GLU A 332 3.54 27.38 30.07
C GLU A 332 3.48 25.98 30.70
N LEU A 333 3.24 24.95 29.88
CA LEU A 333 3.19 23.56 30.34
C LEU A 333 4.55 23.09 30.89
N LEU A 334 5.65 23.46 30.23
CA LEU A 334 7.00 23.16 30.71
C LEU A 334 7.31 23.90 32.02
N GLU A 335 6.98 25.18 32.13
CA GLU A 335 7.21 25.96 33.35
C GLU A 335 6.41 25.40 34.53
N SER A 336 5.17 24.98 34.30
CA SER A 336 4.33 24.30 35.31
C SER A 336 4.95 22.99 35.78
N ALA A 337 5.47 22.18 34.85
CA ALA A 337 6.14 20.92 35.17
C ALA A 337 7.45 21.15 35.94
N GLU A 338 8.24 22.14 35.53
CA GLU A 338 9.52 22.49 36.16
C GLU A 338 9.32 23.00 37.59
N LYS A 339 8.29 23.84 37.83
CA LYS A 339 7.91 24.26 39.20
C LYS A 339 7.53 23.08 40.09
N LYS A 340 6.85 22.06 39.56
CA LYS A 340 6.54 20.84 40.32
C LYS A 340 7.80 20.02 40.60
N ALA A 341 8.68 19.87 39.61
CA ALA A 341 9.94 19.15 39.76
C ALA A 341 10.86 19.79 40.81
N ILE A 342 10.95 21.13 40.84
CA ILE A 342 11.71 21.87 41.85
C ILE A 342 11.17 21.59 43.26
N LYS A 343 9.85 21.56 43.46
CA LYS A 343 9.25 21.23 44.78
C LYS A 343 9.62 19.83 45.25
N VAL A 344 9.62 18.84 44.36
CA VAL A 344 10.04 17.46 44.67
C VAL A 344 11.53 17.43 45.05
N GLN A 345 12.36 18.18 44.32
CA GLN A 345 13.78 18.29 44.62
C GLN A 345 14.02 18.96 46.00
N GLU A 346 13.29 20.02 46.34
CA GLU A 346 13.36 20.66 47.66
C GLU A 346 12.92 19.72 48.80
N GLN A 347 11.90 18.89 48.58
CA GLN A 347 11.45 17.91 49.58
C GLN A 347 12.54 16.85 49.84
N TYR A 348 13.24 16.41 48.80
CA TYR A 348 14.37 15.51 48.92
C TYR A 348 15.53 16.15 49.71
N GLU A 349 15.88 17.40 49.39
CA GLU A 349 16.96 18.13 50.08
C GLU A 349 16.65 18.37 51.57
N ARG A 350 15.35 18.50 51.92
CA ARG A 350 14.88 18.57 53.31
C ARG A 350 14.76 17.21 54.01
N GLY A 351 15.05 16.11 53.32
CA GLY A 351 14.97 14.75 53.85
C GLY A 351 13.55 14.22 54.05
N LEU A 352 12.55 14.81 53.39
CA LEU A 352 11.15 14.41 53.50
C LEU A 352 10.80 13.18 52.65
N ILE A 353 11.57 12.93 51.59
CA ILE A 353 11.39 11.81 50.65
C ILE A 353 12.73 11.12 50.35
N THR A 354 12.68 9.85 49.95
CA THR A 354 13.84 9.07 49.52
C THR A 354 14.24 9.37 48.07
N ASP A 355 15.47 9.02 47.66
CA ASP A 355 15.89 9.18 46.24
C ASP A 355 15.03 8.35 45.28
N SER A 356 14.57 7.17 45.72
CA SER A 356 13.65 6.33 44.95
C SER A 356 12.30 7.00 44.72
N GLU A 357 11.71 7.60 45.75
CA GLU A 357 10.44 8.33 45.65
C GLU A 357 10.60 9.59 44.79
N ARG A 358 11.69 10.34 44.99
CA ARG A 358 12.05 11.49 44.15
C ARG A 358 12.07 11.12 42.67
N ARG A 359 12.77 10.04 42.30
CA ARG A 359 12.83 9.60 40.89
C ARG A 359 11.46 9.22 40.37
N GLN A 360 10.67 8.49 41.15
CA GLN A 360 9.33 8.08 40.74
C GLN A 360 8.42 9.29 40.49
N GLU A 361 8.41 10.27 41.39
CA GLU A 361 7.62 11.49 41.25
C GLU A 361 8.09 12.35 40.07
N LEU A 362 9.41 12.49 39.86
CA LEU A 362 9.95 13.20 38.70
C LEU A 362 9.54 12.52 37.38
N ILE A 363 9.60 11.18 37.33
CA ILE A 363 9.13 10.41 36.16
C ILE A 363 7.66 10.70 35.90
N GLU A 364 6.82 10.70 36.94
CA GLU A 364 5.39 10.97 36.80
C GLU A 364 5.11 12.40 36.29
N ILE A 365 5.78 13.40 36.87
CA ILE A 365 5.65 14.81 36.46
C ILE A 365 6.01 14.97 34.97
N TRP A 366 7.16 14.45 34.56
CA TRP A 366 7.62 14.60 33.17
C TRP A 366 6.82 13.75 32.18
N THR A 367 6.33 12.58 32.59
CA THR A 367 5.41 11.77 31.78
C THR A 367 4.13 12.53 31.52
N ARG A 368 3.52 13.08 32.57
CA ARG A 368 2.28 13.88 32.47
C ARG A 368 2.47 15.13 31.63
N ALA A 369 3.56 15.87 31.83
CA ALA A 369 3.88 17.06 31.02
C ALA A 369 4.05 16.70 29.53
N THR A 370 4.70 15.57 29.24
CA THR A 370 4.87 15.08 27.88
C THR A 370 3.52 14.73 27.23
N ASP A 371 2.59 14.14 27.97
CA ASP A 371 1.24 13.80 27.49
C ASP A 371 0.35 15.04 27.31
N GLU A 372 0.43 16.02 28.22
CA GLU A 372 -0.28 17.30 28.10
C GLU A 372 0.20 18.08 26.87
N ILE A 373 1.52 18.14 26.63
CA ILE A 373 2.09 18.76 25.41
C ILE A 373 1.68 17.98 24.15
N ALA A 374 1.59 16.65 24.22
CA ALA A 374 1.15 15.84 23.08
C ALA A 374 -0.30 16.17 22.68
N ARG A 375 -1.21 16.33 23.65
CA ARG A 375 -2.61 16.70 23.40
C ARG A 375 -2.73 18.13 22.84
N ALA A 376 -2.07 19.08 23.49
CA ALA A 376 -2.06 20.47 23.02
C ALA A 376 -1.46 20.59 21.61
N MET A 377 -0.47 19.76 21.28
CA MET A 377 0.07 19.66 19.92
C MET A 377 -1.00 19.16 18.95
N GLN A 378 -1.63 18.01 19.22
CA GLN A 378 -2.65 17.43 18.34
C GLN A 378 -3.80 18.39 18.04
N GLU A 379 -4.32 19.09 19.06
CA GLU A 379 -5.41 20.06 18.91
C GLU A 379 -5.02 21.31 18.12
N ASN A 380 -3.72 21.65 18.12
CA ASN A 380 -3.20 22.83 17.44
C ASN A 380 -2.89 22.58 15.95
N PHE A 381 -2.81 21.31 15.50
CA PHE A 381 -2.58 21.00 14.10
C PHE A 381 -3.86 21.23 13.28
N PRO A 382 -3.84 22.09 12.25
CA PRO A 382 -4.96 22.19 11.31
C PRO A 382 -5.20 20.85 10.62
N GLU A 383 -6.46 20.52 10.34
CA GLU A 383 -6.83 19.29 9.61
C GLU A 383 -6.20 19.23 8.21
N THR A 384 -5.97 20.39 7.59
CA THR A 384 -5.33 20.53 6.27
C THR A 384 -3.80 20.42 6.32
N ASN A 385 -3.19 20.32 7.51
CA ASN A 385 -1.75 20.22 7.64
C ASN A 385 -1.25 18.87 7.10
N PRO A 386 -0.23 18.84 6.23
CA PRO A 386 0.28 17.60 5.64
C PRO A 386 0.75 16.56 6.66
N VAL A 387 1.40 16.98 7.75
CA VAL A 387 1.88 16.08 8.81
C VAL A 387 0.71 15.46 9.56
N HIS A 388 -0.33 16.25 9.83
CA HIS A 388 -1.57 15.76 10.43
C HIS A 388 -2.24 14.74 9.50
N MET A 389 -2.43 15.08 8.23
CA MET A 389 -3.04 14.19 7.23
C MET A 389 -2.30 12.84 7.10
N MET A 390 -0.97 12.84 7.08
CA MET A 390 -0.18 11.59 6.99
C MET A 390 -0.41 10.65 8.17
N VAL A 391 -0.56 11.20 9.38
CA VAL A 391 -0.78 10.42 10.61
C VAL A 391 -2.23 10.01 10.76
N ASP A 392 -3.17 10.94 10.56
CA ASP A 392 -4.60 10.71 10.76
C ASP A 392 -5.16 9.69 9.75
N SER A 393 -4.76 9.80 8.47
CA SER A 393 -5.08 8.81 7.43
C SER A 393 -4.55 7.40 7.74
N GLY A 394 -3.56 7.28 8.64
CA GLY A 394 -2.84 6.03 8.90
C GLY A 394 -1.86 5.65 7.79
N ALA A 395 -1.57 6.55 6.84
CA ALA A 395 -0.63 6.32 5.75
C ALA A 395 0.80 6.15 6.27
N ARG A 396 1.28 7.08 7.10
CA ARG A 396 2.65 7.06 7.63
C ARG A 396 2.78 7.77 8.97
N GLY A 397 3.56 7.14 9.85
CA GLY A 397 3.94 7.71 11.13
C GLY A 397 2.87 7.55 12.21
N ASN A 398 3.16 8.14 13.37
CA ASN A 398 2.23 8.19 14.49
C ASN A 398 2.39 9.52 15.24
N TYR A 399 1.40 9.89 16.06
CA TYR A 399 1.47 11.13 16.82
C TYR A 399 2.62 11.18 17.85
N MET A 400 3.15 10.03 18.27
CA MET A 400 4.32 9.99 19.15
C MET A 400 5.58 10.48 18.43
N GLN A 401 5.73 10.17 17.14
CA GLN A 401 6.81 10.67 16.29
C GLN A 401 6.62 12.17 16.03
N VAL A 402 5.41 12.62 15.72
CA VAL A 402 5.12 14.06 15.53
C VAL A 402 5.41 14.83 16.82
N ARG A 403 5.06 14.28 17.99
CA ARG A 403 5.40 14.85 19.30
C ARG A 403 6.91 15.02 19.48
N GLN A 404 7.73 14.08 19.03
CA GLN A 404 9.19 14.20 19.12
C GLN A 404 9.75 15.32 18.25
N ILE A 405 9.07 15.67 17.15
CA ILE A 405 9.52 16.71 16.21
C ILE A 405 9.00 18.09 16.63
N ALA A 406 7.70 18.22 16.93
CA ALA A 406 7.03 19.49 17.20
C ALA A 406 6.89 19.81 18.71
N GLY A 407 6.77 18.78 19.54
CA GLY A 407 6.49 18.88 20.97
C GLY A 407 7.75 18.76 21.82
N MET A 408 7.98 17.58 22.39
CA MET A 408 9.17 17.26 23.17
C MET A 408 9.50 15.77 23.04
N ARG A 409 10.78 15.42 23.24
CA ARG A 409 11.25 14.04 23.17
C ARG A 409 10.66 13.17 24.30
N GLY A 410 10.62 13.73 25.51
CA GLY A 410 10.22 13.02 26.72
C GLY A 410 11.41 12.46 27.48
N LEU A 411 11.13 11.55 28.41
CA LEU A 411 12.13 10.81 29.18
C LEU A 411 12.88 9.81 28.26
N MET A 412 14.17 9.58 28.54
CA MET A 412 15.03 8.62 27.84
C MET A 412 15.56 7.55 28.78
#